data_AF-A0A381TYW4-F1
#
_entry.id   AF-A0A381TYW4-F1
#
_cell.length_a   1.000
_cell.length_b   1.000
_cell.length_c   1.000
_cell.angle_alpha   90.00
_cell.angle_beta   90.00
_cell.angle_gamma   90.00
#
_symmetry.space_group_name_H-M   'P 1'
#
loop_
_entity.id
_entity.type
_entity.pdbx_description
1 polymer ?
#
loop_
_entity_poly.entity_id
_entity_poly.type
_entity_poly.pdbx_seq_one_letter_code
_entity_poly.pdbx_strand_id
1 'polypeptide(L)'
;MSYTALGAIGEFIAGLATVITLVYLVFQIRLNNRLAISTLEHKLNSRVYDRRLAISRDTEFSEFLAKDWNSTDLTKVERTKISQYVTMLIGDAREVFIQDKLGFVSRDSHTLKARISLLKMGIMENVTSKSVWANYRNVVEPDFARYFEEHIFPDGIEDIGKEHPLYKPHKQ
;
A
#
# COMPACT_ATOMS: atom_id res chain seq x y z
N MET A 1 -54.54 -0.41 -39.39
CA MET A 1 -53.22 -1.07 -39.31
C MET A 1 -53.43 -2.48 -38.76
N SER A 2 -52.75 -3.50 -39.29
CA SER A 2 -52.79 -4.86 -38.74
C SER A 2 -52.16 -4.90 -37.34
N TYR A 3 -52.70 -5.68 -36.42
CA TYR A 3 -52.13 -5.90 -35.08
C TYR A 3 -50.66 -6.38 -35.13
N THR A 4 -50.28 -7.07 -36.19
CA THR A 4 -48.89 -7.51 -36.44
C THR A 4 -47.94 -6.34 -36.69
N ALA A 5 -48.38 -5.29 -37.39
CA ALA A 5 -47.57 -4.10 -37.63
C ALA A 5 -47.38 -3.29 -36.34
N LEU A 6 -48.40 -3.24 -35.48
CA LEU A 6 -48.32 -2.58 -34.18
C LEU A 6 -47.34 -3.30 -33.24
N GLY A 7 -47.36 -4.65 -33.23
CA GLY A 7 -46.43 -5.48 -32.47
C GLY A 7 -44.98 -5.30 -32.91
N ALA A 8 -44.72 -5.29 -34.23
CA ALA A 8 -43.38 -5.07 -34.77
C ALA A 8 -42.79 -3.69 -34.41
N ILE A 9 -43.61 -2.64 -34.35
CA ILE A 9 -43.18 -1.31 -33.88
C ILE A 9 -42.82 -1.36 -32.39
N GLY A 10 -43.63 -2.07 -31.57
CA GLY A 10 -43.35 -2.26 -30.15
C GLY A 10 -42.02 -2.99 -29.90
N GLU A 11 -41.77 -4.07 -30.64
CA GLU A 11 -40.51 -4.82 -30.59
C GLU A 11 -39.31 -3.97 -31.03
N PHE A 12 -39.47 -3.18 -32.09
CA PHE A 12 -38.42 -2.27 -32.55
C PHE A 12 -38.06 -1.22 -31.49
N ILE A 13 -39.07 -0.60 -30.87
CA ILE A 13 -38.86 0.39 -29.81
C ILE A 13 -38.21 -0.27 -28.58
N ALA A 14 -38.67 -1.45 -28.18
CA ALA A 14 -38.10 -2.21 -27.06
C ALA A 14 -36.63 -2.60 -27.32
N GLY A 15 -36.32 -3.03 -28.54
CA GLY A 15 -34.96 -3.32 -28.98
C GLY A 15 -34.07 -2.07 -28.92
N LEU A 16 -34.54 -0.94 -29.43
CA LEU A 16 -33.81 0.33 -29.38
C LEU A 16 -33.57 0.80 -27.93
N ALA A 17 -34.60 0.72 -27.08
CA ALA A 17 -34.50 1.06 -25.66
C ALA A 17 -33.46 0.17 -24.96
N THR A 18 -33.45 -1.13 -25.26
CA THR A 18 -32.48 -2.08 -24.71
C THR A 18 -31.04 -1.70 -25.10
N VAL A 19 -30.80 -1.35 -26.36
CA VAL A 19 -29.48 -0.91 -26.83
C VAL A 19 -29.04 0.37 -26.10
N ILE A 20 -29.95 1.34 -25.97
CA ILE A 20 -29.67 2.60 -25.24
C ILE A 20 -29.31 2.31 -23.78
N THR A 21 -30.05 1.41 -23.11
CA THR A 21 -29.76 1.01 -21.73
C THR A 21 -28.39 0.34 -21.62
N LEU A 22 -28.03 -0.57 -22.54
CA LEU A 22 -26.71 -1.21 -22.54
C LEU A 22 -25.58 -0.17 -22.70
N VAL A 23 -25.75 0.80 -23.59
CA VAL A 23 -24.79 1.91 -23.77
C VAL A 23 -24.64 2.72 -22.48
N TYR A 24 -25.77 3.07 -21.84
CA TYR A 24 -25.75 3.79 -20.56
C TYR A 24 -25.01 3.01 -19.46
N LEU A 25 -25.28 1.71 -19.32
CA LEU A 25 -24.61 0.85 -18.33
C LEU A 25 -23.09 0.81 -18.54
N VAL A 26 -22.63 0.74 -19.79
CA VAL A 26 -21.19 0.79 -20.10
C VAL A 26 -20.57 2.11 -19.62
N PHE A 27 -21.22 3.25 -19.86
CA PHE A 27 -20.74 4.54 -19.36
C PHE A 27 -20.75 4.60 -17.83
N GLN A 28 -21.81 4.09 -17.21
CA GLN A 28 -21.94 4.06 -15.75
C GLN A 28 -20.82 3.22 -15.10
N ILE A 29 -20.52 2.04 -15.64
CA ILE A 29 -19.43 1.18 -15.16
C ILE A 29 -18.08 1.89 -15.28
N ARG A 30 -17.82 2.56 -16.42
CA ARG A 30 -16.56 3.32 -16.62
C ARG A 30 -16.42 4.46 -15.61
N LEU A 31 -17.50 5.19 -15.33
CA LEU A 31 -17.50 6.28 -14.36
C LEU A 31 -17.27 5.74 -12.94
N ASN A 32 -18.00 4.69 -12.54
CA ASN A 32 -17.88 4.07 -11.22
C ASN A 32 -16.46 3.56 -10.97
N ASN A 33 -15.83 2.93 -11.97
CA ASN A 33 -14.44 2.48 -11.85
C ASN A 33 -13.47 3.66 -11.64
N ARG A 34 -13.64 4.76 -12.38
CA ARG A 34 -12.81 5.96 -12.20
C ARG A 34 -12.97 6.58 -10.82
N LEU A 35 -14.20 6.65 -10.30
CA LEU A 35 -14.48 7.16 -8.97
C LEU A 35 -13.89 6.25 -7.87
N ALA A 36 -13.97 4.93 -8.04
CA ALA A 36 -13.37 3.98 -7.12
C ALA A 36 -11.85 4.14 -7.02
N ILE A 37 -11.16 4.24 -8.17
CA ILE A 37 -9.71 4.49 -8.24
C ILE A 37 -9.37 5.81 -7.53
N SER A 38 -10.02 6.91 -7.90
CA SER A 38 -9.77 8.23 -7.30
C SER A 38 -10.00 8.24 -5.78
N THR A 39 -11.07 7.58 -5.31
CA THR A 39 -11.37 7.47 -3.88
C THR A 39 -10.29 6.68 -3.14
N LEU A 40 -9.79 5.60 -3.74
CA LEU A 40 -8.73 4.80 -3.14
C LEU A 40 -7.41 5.58 -3.08
N GLU A 41 -7.01 6.23 -4.16
CA GLU A 41 -5.81 7.08 -4.19
C GLU A 41 -5.87 8.19 -3.14
N HIS A 42 -7.04 8.84 -3.04
CA HIS A 42 -7.26 9.86 -2.01
C HIS A 42 -7.08 9.29 -0.60
N LYS A 43 -7.64 8.11 -0.31
CA LYS A 43 -7.47 7.44 1.01
C LYS A 43 -6.01 7.11 1.31
N LEU A 44 -5.29 6.53 0.34
CA LEU A 44 -3.87 6.18 0.49
C LEU A 44 -3.00 7.42 0.75
N ASN A 45 -3.32 8.55 0.10
CA ASN A 45 -2.60 9.80 0.27
C ASN A 45 -3.00 10.54 1.56
N SER A 46 -4.28 10.56 1.92
CA SER A 46 -4.76 11.14 3.18
C SER A 46 -4.04 10.53 4.37
N ARG A 47 -3.93 9.20 4.42
CA ARG A 47 -3.22 8.50 5.50
C ARG A 47 -1.76 8.96 5.66
N VAL A 48 -1.09 9.30 4.56
CA VAL A 48 0.28 9.85 4.62
C VAL A 48 0.30 11.29 5.09
N TYR A 49 -0.67 12.12 4.69
CA TYR A 49 -0.80 13.47 5.22
C TYR A 49 -1.10 13.45 6.72
N ASP A 50 -2.04 12.60 7.15
CA ASP A 50 -2.39 12.43 8.56
C ASP A 50 -1.17 11.99 9.38
N ARG A 51 -0.42 11.00 8.90
CA ARG A 51 0.84 10.57 9.53
C ARG A 51 1.86 11.71 9.64
N ARG A 52 2.08 12.45 8.55
CA ARG A 52 3.03 13.58 8.53
C ARG A 52 2.62 14.68 9.49
N LEU A 53 1.32 15.02 9.51
CA LEU A 53 0.78 16.03 10.41
C LEU A 53 0.88 15.58 11.87
N ALA A 54 0.57 14.31 12.15
CA ALA A 54 0.73 13.73 13.48
C ALA A 54 2.19 13.82 13.96
N ILE A 55 3.15 13.43 13.12
CA ILE A 55 4.59 13.58 13.42
C ILE A 55 4.91 15.04 13.72
N SER A 56 4.53 15.97 12.84
CA SER A 56 4.87 17.40 12.99
C SER A 56 4.29 18.06 14.26
N ARG A 57 3.24 17.49 14.84
CA ARG A 57 2.58 17.99 16.05
C ARG A 57 3.10 17.33 17.32
N ASP A 58 3.84 16.24 17.20
CA ASP A 58 4.40 15.48 18.31
C ASP A 58 5.91 15.70 18.37
N THR A 59 6.34 16.58 19.28
CA THR A 59 7.75 16.91 19.46
C THR A 59 8.57 15.70 19.91
N GLU A 60 8.09 14.91 20.86
CA GLU A 60 8.83 13.73 21.36
C GLU A 60 9.03 12.71 20.23
N PHE A 61 7.99 12.47 19.45
CA PHE A 61 8.07 11.55 18.33
C PHE A 61 8.95 12.09 17.20
N SER A 62 8.89 13.39 16.92
CA SER A 62 9.78 14.04 15.96
C SER A 62 11.25 13.95 16.37
N GLU A 63 11.57 14.22 17.64
CA GLU A 63 12.92 14.05 18.19
C GLU A 63 13.39 12.60 18.08
N PHE A 64 12.51 11.63 18.38
CA PHE A 64 12.80 10.22 18.20
C PHE A 64 13.09 9.84 16.73
N LEU A 65 12.27 10.32 15.78
CA LEU A 65 12.49 10.08 14.35
C LEU A 65 13.78 10.73 13.83
N ALA A 66 14.23 11.83 14.46
CA ALA A 66 15.46 12.53 14.10
C ALA A 66 16.74 11.87 14.67
N LYS A 67 16.62 10.91 15.60
CA LYS A 67 17.78 10.18 16.14
C LYS A 67 18.47 9.34 15.07
N ASP A 68 19.78 9.15 15.22
CA ASP A 68 20.52 8.18 14.43
C ASP A 68 20.11 6.75 14.85
N TRP A 69 19.38 6.07 13.96
CA TRP A 69 18.91 4.70 14.21
C TRP A 69 19.99 3.64 14.05
N ASN A 70 21.18 4.01 13.55
CA ASN A 70 22.35 3.14 13.53
C ASN A 70 23.16 3.21 14.84
N SER A 71 22.82 4.11 15.76
CA SER A 71 23.49 4.23 17.05
C SER A 71 23.34 2.95 17.89
N THR A 72 24.43 2.58 18.58
CA THR A 72 24.45 1.48 19.56
C THR A 72 23.73 1.80 20.86
N ASP A 73 23.41 3.08 21.10
CA ASP A 73 22.89 3.56 22.38
C ASP A 73 21.35 3.56 22.45
N LEU A 74 20.70 3.00 21.43
CA LEU A 74 19.24 2.89 21.40
C LEU A 74 18.73 1.96 22.50
N THR A 75 17.86 2.50 23.35
CA THR A 75 17.17 1.72 24.36
C THR A 75 16.26 0.68 23.70
N LYS A 76 15.93 -0.39 24.44
CA LYS A 76 14.97 -1.40 23.98
C LYS A 76 13.60 -0.80 23.62
N VAL A 77 13.19 0.26 24.33
CA VAL A 77 11.94 0.98 24.04
C VAL A 77 12.04 1.69 22.69
N GLU A 78 13.14 2.40 22.42
CA GLU A 78 13.36 3.06 21.13
C GLU A 78 13.44 2.07 19.99
N ARG A 79 14.17 0.96 20.16
CA ARG A 79 14.18 -0.14 19.17
C ARG A 79 12.77 -0.67 18.92
N THR A 80 11.95 -0.78 19.96
CA THR A 80 10.54 -1.18 19.81
C THR A 80 9.76 -0.12 19.01
N LYS A 81 9.90 1.17 19.32
CA LYS A 81 9.29 2.27 18.54
C LYS A 81 9.71 2.20 17.06
N ILE A 82 11.01 1.98 16.77
CA ILE A 82 11.53 1.79 15.40
C ILE A 82 10.82 0.61 14.73
N SER A 83 10.76 -0.54 15.40
CA SER A 83 10.15 -1.74 14.83
C SER A 83 8.68 -1.54 14.44
N GLN A 84 7.91 -0.84 15.28
CA GLN A 84 6.49 -0.54 15.01
C GLN A 84 6.34 0.44 13.85
N TYR A 85 7.14 1.51 13.84
CA TYR A 85 7.08 2.51 12.79
C TYR A 85 7.49 1.92 11.43
N VAL A 86 8.56 1.13 11.38
CA VAL A 86 9.02 0.46 10.16
C VAL A 86 7.98 -0.55 9.68
N THR A 87 7.38 -1.34 10.57
CA THR A 87 6.30 -2.27 10.20
C THR A 87 5.13 -1.54 9.54
N MET A 88 4.72 -0.38 10.08
CA MET A 88 3.70 0.46 9.47
C MET A 88 4.11 0.96 8.08
N LEU A 89 5.35 1.42 7.90
CA LEU A 89 5.83 1.88 6.58
C LEU A 89 5.89 0.76 5.54
N ILE A 90 6.33 -0.44 5.93
CA ILE A 90 6.34 -1.61 5.06
C ILE A 90 4.91 -2.03 4.72
N GLY A 91 3.99 -2.03 5.69
CA GLY A 91 2.57 -2.29 5.46
C GLY A 91 1.92 -1.30 4.48
N ASP A 92 2.24 -0.01 4.60
CA ASP A 92 1.78 1.03 3.67
C ASP A 92 2.34 0.81 2.25
N ALA A 93 3.63 0.46 2.11
CA ALA A 93 4.22 0.11 0.81
C ALA A 93 3.58 -1.15 0.21
N ARG A 94 3.32 -2.18 1.03
CA ARG A 94 2.65 -3.42 0.63
C ARG A 94 1.25 -3.17 0.12
N GLU A 95 0.46 -2.37 0.84
CA GLU A 95 -0.90 -2.05 0.42
C GLU A 95 -0.90 -1.35 -0.93
N VAL A 96 -0.04 -0.34 -1.13
CA VAL A 96 0.06 0.35 -2.41
C VAL A 96 0.49 -0.61 -3.53
N PHE A 97 1.43 -1.52 -3.27
CA PHE A 97 1.85 -2.55 -4.24
C PHE A 97 0.68 -3.44 -4.68
N ILE A 98 -0.13 -3.92 -3.72
CA ILE A 98 -1.30 -4.76 -4.02
C ILE A 98 -2.33 -3.97 -4.83
N GLN A 99 -2.60 -2.72 -4.46
CA GLN A 99 -3.58 -1.89 -5.16
C GLN A 99 -3.13 -1.51 -6.59
N ASP A 100 -1.83 -1.26 -6.79
CA ASP A 100 -1.24 -1.06 -8.11
C ASP A 100 -1.36 -2.32 -8.98
N LYS A 101 -1.02 -3.49 -8.42
CA LYS A 101 -1.17 -4.79 -9.09
C LYS A 101 -2.61 -5.08 -9.52
N LEU A 102 -3.59 -4.66 -8.73
CA LEU A 102 -5.02 -4.82 -9.02
C LEU A 102 -5.55 -3.74 -10.00
N GLY A 103 -4.74 -2.75 -10.37
CA GLY A 103 -5.13 -1.65 -11.25
C GLY A 103 -6.03 -0.61 -10.59
N PHE A 104 -6.04 -0.55 -9.25
CA PHE A 104 -6.84 0.41 -8.48
C PHE A 104 -6.09 1.71 -8.14
N VAL A 105 -4.82 1.82 -8.52
CA VAL A 105 -4.03 3.06 -8.49
C VAL A 105 -3.72 3.44 -9.93
N SER A 106 -3.68 4.74 -10.23
CA SER A 106 -3.27 5.26 -11.53
C SER A 106 -1.94 4.61 -11.90
N ARG A 107 -1.96 3.83 -12.98
CA ARG A 107 -0.81 3.09 -13.49
C ARG A 107 0.31 4.06 -13.77
N ASP A 108 1.21 4.24 -12.80
CA ASP A 108 2.51 4.87 -12.96
C ASP A 108 3.34 4.89 -11.66
N SER A 109 3.08 3.99 -10.71
CA SER A 109 3.99 3.65 -9.59
C SER A 109 4.48 4.83 -8.72
N HIS A 110 4.09 6.09 -8.95
CA HIS A 110 4.63 7.24 -8.22
C HIS A 110 4.32 7.14 -6.73
N THR A 111 3.13 6.65 -6.39
CA THR A 111 2.73 6.39 -5.00
C THR A 111 3.62 5.31 -4.37
N LEU A 112 3.83 4.19 -5.06
CA LEU A 112 4.68 3.10 -4.57
C LEU A 112 6.16 3.50 -4.48
N LYS A 113 6.69 4.12 -5.53
CA LYS A 113 8.03 4.74 -5.57
C LYS A 113 8.23 5.72 -4.42
N ALA A 114 7.24 6.54 -4.09
CA ALA A 114 7.32 7.46 -2.96
C ALA A 114 7.42 6.72 -1.62
N ARG A 115 6.70 5.59 -1.44
CA ARG A 115 6.80 4.77 -0.21
C ARG A 115 8.15 4.07 -0.11
N ILE A 116 8.62 3.47 -1.21
CA ILE A 116 9.93 2.83 -1.29
C ILE A 116 11.06 3.85 -1.07
N SER A 117 10.96 5.03 -1.68
CA SER A 117 11.95 6.10 -1.52
C SER A 117 12.11 6.52 -0.05
N LEU A 118 11.00 6.67 0.68
CA LEU A 118 11.05 6.97 2.12
C LEU A 118 11.83 5.90 2.90
N LEU A 119 11.57 4.62 2.63
CA LEU A 119 12.29 3.50 3.28
C LEU A 119 13.78 3.50 2.94
N LYS A 120 14.17 4.00 1.76
CA LYS A 120 15.56 4.15 1.32
C LYS A 120 16.31 5.33 1.95
N MET A 121 15.64 6.24 2.66
CA MET A 121 16.28 7.40 3.30
C MET A 121 17.04 7.02 4.60
N GLY A 122 17.73 5.88 4.64
CA GLY A 122 18.41 5.37 5.83
C GLY A 122 17.51 4.58 6.80
N ILE A 123 16.18 4.61 6.63
CA ILE A 123 15.23 3.90 7.51
C ILE A 123 15.53 2.40 7.55
N MET A 124 15.88 1.79 6.43
CA MET A 124 16.15 0.34 6.34
C MET A 124 17.61 -0.06 6.55
N GLU A 125 18.50 0.88 6.88
CA GLU A 125 19.94 0.60 6.98
C GLU A 125 20.35 0.02 8.34
N ASN A 126 19.55 0.25 9.39
CA ASN A 126 19.83 -0.21 10.75
C ASN A 126 19.37 -1.65 11.03
N VAL A 127 20.00 -2.27 12.03
CA VAL A 127 19.74 -3.67 12.46
C VAL A 127 18.28 -3.88 12.85
N THR A 128 17.66 -2.92 13.52
CA THR A 128 16.27 -3.07 13.98
C THR A 128 15.31 -3.15 12.79
N SER A 129 15.42 -2.23 11.82
CA SER A 129 14.60 -2.26 10.59
C SER A 129 14.84 -3.50 9.74
N LYS A 130 16.10 -3.92 9.58
CA LYS A 130 16.44 -5.15 8.85
C LYS A 130 15.84 -6.39 9.54
N SER A 131 15.86 -6.45 10.88
CA SER A 131 15.24 -7.53 11.64
C SER A 131 13.71 -7.58 11.49
N VAL A 132 13.05 -6.42 11.30
CA VAL A 132 11.62 -6.36 10.96
C VAL A 132 11.40 -7.05 9.62
N TRP A 133 12.15 -6.68 8.58
CA TRP A 133 11.99 -7.32 7.26
C TRP A 133 12.32 -8.81 7.29
N ALA A 134 13.39 -9.24 7.97
CA ALA A 134 13.78 -10.64 8.09
C ALA A 134 12.64 -11.54 8.62
N ASN A 135 11.81 -11.03 9.55
CA ASN A 135 10.62 -11.73 10.01
C ASN A 135 9.44 -11.56 9.06
N TYR A 136 9.21 -10.35 8.54
CA TYR A 136 8.02 -10.00 7.78
C TYR A 136 8.00 -10.58 6.35
N ARG A 137 9.17 -10.78 5.73
CA ARG A 137 9.31 -11.32 4.37
C ARG A 137 8.63 -12.68 4.18
N ASN A 138 8.49 -13.47 5.25
CA ASN A 138 7.91 -14.82 5.20
C ASN A 138 6.38 -14.83 5.36
N VAL A 139 5.76 -13.69 5.71
CA VAL A 139 4.31 -13.59 5.93
C VAL A 139 3.59 -12.73 4.90
N VAL A 140 4.33 -12.08 4.01
CA VAL A 140 3.81 -11.28 2.90
C VAL A 140 3.78 -12.07 1.59
N GLU A 141 3.13 -11.51 0.57
CA GLU A 141 3.08 -12.12 -0.76
C GLU A 141 4.49 -12.26 -1.36
N PRO A 142 4.82 -13.42 -1.98
CA PRO A 142 6.15 -13.66 -2.54
C PRO A 142 6.60 -12.65 -3.59
N ASP A 143 5.68 -12.08 -4.35
CA ASP A 143 5.97 -11.06 -5.37
C ASP A 143 6.26 -9.69 -4.73
N PHE A 144 5.51 -9.31 -3.69
CA PHE A 144 5.84 -8.14 -2.89
C PHE A 144 7.19 -8.31 -2.19
N ALA A 145 7.46 -9.49 -1.59
CA ALA A 145 8.73 -9.79 -0.94
C ALA A 145 9.91 -9.60 -1.90
N ARG A 146 9.80 -10.19 -3.10
CA ARG A 146 10.81 -10.03 -4.16
C ARG A 146 10.97 -8.58 -4.58
N TYR A 147 9.88 -7.88 -4.88
CA TYR A 147 9.92 -6.47 -5.26
C TYR A 147 10.59 -5.62 -4.17
N PHE A 148 10.22 -5.83 -2.92
CA PHE A 148 10.77 -5.09 -1.79
C PHE A 148 12.27 -5.34 -1.63
N GLU A 149 12.71 -6.60 -1.71
CA GLU A 149 14.13 -6.97 -1.60
C GLU A 149 14.95 -6.41 -2.76
N GLU A 150 14.49 -6.54 -4.00
CA GLU A 150 15.16 -5.96 -5.19
C GLU A 150 15.39 -4.45 -5.05
N HIS A 151 14.45 -3.75 -4.40
CA HIS A 151 14.54 -2.30 -4.26
C HIS A 151 15.31 -1.88 -3.02
N ILE A 152 15.08 -2.51 -1.86
CA ILE A 152 15.63 -2.08 -0.56
C ILE A 152 16.95 -2.78 -0.23
N PHE A 153 17.11 -4.04 -0.63
CA PHE A 153 18.25 -4.90 -0.29
C PHE A 153 18.84 -5.56 -1.55
N PRO A 154 19.36 -4.77 -2.51
CA PRO A 154 19.88 -5.30 -3.77
C PRO A 154 21.06 -6.28 -3.57
N ASP A 155 21.82 -6.11 -2.49
CA ASP A 155 22.94 -6.98 -2.11
C ASP A 155 22.50 -8.20 -1.28
N GLY A 156 21.19 -8.39 -1.09
CA GLY A 156 20.61 -9.42 -0.25
C GLY A 156 20.41 -8.98 1.20
N ILE A 157 19.70 -9.83 1.97
CA ILE A 157 19.47 -9.63 3.40
C ILE A 157 19.95 -10.84 4.20
N GLU A 158 20.66 -10.56 5.30
CA GLU A 158 21.05 -11.55 6.29
C GLU A 158 19.86 -12.02 7.13
N ASP A 159 19.86 -13.27 7.58
CA ASP A 159 18.84 -13.77 8.51
C ASP A 159 19.12 -13.28 9.95
N ILE A 160 18.72 -12.04 10.20
CA ILE A 160 18.84 -11.37 11.50
C ILE A 160 17.49 -11.24 12.22
N GLY A 161 16.55 -12.16 11.95
CA GLY A 161 15.21 -12.12 12.54
C GLY A 161 15.21 -12.16 14.08
N LYS A 162 16.22 -12.79 14.69
CA LYS A 162 16.39 -12.90 16.15
C LYS A 162 16.77 -11.57 16.82
N GLU A 163 17.30 -10.62 16.06
CA GLU A 163 17.64 -9.28 16.57
C GLU A 163 16.40 -8.42 16.82
N HIS A 164 15.23 -8.84 16.34
CA HIS A 164 13.99 -8.09 16.51
C HIS A 164 13.70 -7.82 18.00
N PRO A 165 13.37 -6.58 18.42
CA PRO A 165 13.22 -6.22 19.84
C PRO A 165 12.09 -6.98 20.56
N LEU A 166 11.13 -7.51 19.79
CA LEU A 166 10.03 -8.33 20.28
C LEU A 166 10.29 -9.85 20.18
N TYR A 167 11.42 -10.27 19.63
CA TYR A 167 11.78 -11.69 19.59
C TYR A 167 11.84 -12.26 21.00
N LYS A 168 11.22 -13.43 21.19
CA LYS A 168 11.26 -14.18 22.45
C LYS A 168 11.87 -15.54 22.14
N PRO A 169 13.03 -15.90 22.73
CA PRO A 169 13.53 -17.25 22.60
C PRO A 169 12.50 -18.22 23.20
N HIS A 170 12.17 -19.27 22.46
CA HIS A 170 11.43 -20.38 23.06
C HIS A 170 12.29 -20.93 24.20
N LYS A 171 11.74 -20.99 25.42
CA LYS A 171 12.36 -21.76 26.49
C LYS A 171 12.37 -23.22 26.03
N GLN A 172 13.57 -23.80 25.90
CA GLN A 172 13.73 -25.24 25.77
C GLN A 172 13.23 -25.95 27.02
#